data_AF-A0A8H6M9L3-F1
#
_entry.id   AF-A0A8H6M9L3-F1
#
_cell.length_a   1.000
_cell.length_b   1.000
_cell.length_c   1.000
_cell.angle_alpha   90.00
_cell.angle_beta   90.00
_cell.angle_gamma   90.00
#
_symmetry.space_group_name_H-M   'P 1'
#
loop_
_entity.id
_entity.type
_entity.pdbx_description
1 polymer ?
#
loop_
_entity_poly.entity_id
_entity_poly.type
_entity_poly.pdbx_seq_one_letter_code
_entity_poly.pdbx_strand_id
1 'polypeptide(L)'
;MALGTLPLELYLTIVQELDDLDIYHLAQSCKSMFNLIEGIPDVWKSRLKRMCKLEKLIWASYDGLSTALDFKNACIRPVTFIKRCEDNSNDDSLNVCSRTLLETVFLISTDPTTCLEEEREEEEGSSRSQSYRSSVNSAEYATAGVYLIPGGRFLVTLNSTCLFLWDLGPPNATALPTIILRHALGPPKGANTHRYCIVYSEVINDFTIQILLGPRRDLDYPEDNASMFKIIELKWFNAATPSIRELGRLQVVPDPRDGRRFIPEEGVAIHHELQTIFIRSGRITIAWNYSQKSYFSWVCDPGSVRNTTNNPSSWRA
;
A
#
# COMPACT_ATOMS: atom_id res chain seq x y z
N MET A 1 -23.20 36.29 11.96
CA MET A 1 -23.66 35.64 13.21
C MET A 1 -22.41 35.39 14.05
N ALA A 2 -22.34 35.88 15.29
CA ALA A 2 -21.08 35.99 16.03
C ALA A 2 -20.64 34.63 16.59
N LEU A 3 -19.71 33.98 15.90
CA LEU A 3 -18.95 32.82 16.37
C LEU A 3 -18.34 33.05 17.77
N GLY A 4 -18.09 34.30 18.17
CA GLY A 4 -17.53 34.67 19.47
C GLY A 4 -18.44 34.55 20.69
N THR A 5 -19.73 34.24 20.55
CA THR A 5 -20.64 34.03 21.70
C THR A 5 -20.96 32.56 21.97
N LEU A 6 -20.40 31.64 21.18
CA LEU A 6 -20.61 30.21 21.38
C LEU A 6 -19.74 29.70 22.55
N PRO A 7 -20.27 28.77 23.36
CA PRO A 7 -19.46 27.95 24.25
C PRO A 7 -18.30 27.28 23.51
N LEU A 8 -17.14 27.18 24.17
CA LEU A 8 -15.91 26.65 23.60
C LEU A 8 -16.10 25.24 23.03
N GLU A 9 -16.91 24.42 23.70
CA GLU A 9 -17.16 23.02 23.34
C GLU A 9 -17.87 22.93 21.98
N LEU A 10 -18.91 23.73 21.78
CA LEU A 10 -19.62 23.79 20.49
C LEU A 10 -18.70 24.31 19.38
N TYR A 11 -17.81 25.25 19.73
CA TYR A 11 -16.82 25.75 18.80
C TYR A 11 -15.88 24.64 18.33
N LEU A 12 -15.33 23.86 19.25
CA LEU A 12 -14.44 22.75 18.95
C LEU A 12 -15.14 21.69 18.10
N THR A 13 -16.40 21.37 18.39
CA THR A 13 -17.19 20.47 17.54
C THR A 13 -17.33 21.00 16.12
N ILE A 14 -17.65 22.28 15.94
CA ILE A 14 -17.75 22.88 14.60
C ILE A 14 -16.40 22.80 13.87
N VAL A 15 -15.31 23.18 14.53
CA VAL A 15 -13.96 23.16 13.93
C VAL A 15 -13.53 21.75 13.53
N GLN A 16 -13.86 20.73 14.33
CA GLN A 16 -13.57 19.32 14.01
C GLN A 16 -14.34 18.81 12.79
N GLU A 17 -15.47 19.45 12.45
CA GLU A 17 -16.29 19.11 11.30
C GLU A 17 -15.85 19.82 10.00
N LEU A 18 -14.99 20.83 10.09
CA LEU A 18 -14.46 21.55 8.92
C LEU A 18 -13.40 20.72 8.16
N ASP A 19 -13.22 21.04 6.88
CA ASP A 19 -12.13 20.50 6.06
C ASP A 19 -10.78 21.20 6.35
N ASP A 20 -9.68 20.68 5.80
CA ASP A 20 -8.34 21.19 6.12
C ASP A 20 -8.14 22.65 5.67
N LEU A 21 -8.77 23.03 4.55
CA LEU A 21 -8.65 24.34 3.96
C LEU A 21 -9.46 25.38 4.77
N ASP A 22 -10.67 25.00 5.18
CA ASP A 22 -11.54 25.81 6.03
C ASP A 22 -10.93 26.02 7.42
N ILE A 23 -10.32 24.99 8.02
CA ILE A 23 -9.59 25.13 9.29
C ILE A 23 -8.43 26.12 9.14
N TYR A 24 -7.68 26.03 8.04
CA TYR A 24 -6.58 26.94 7.76
C TYR A 24 -7.06 28.39 7.60
N HIS A 25 -8.12 28.62 6.81
CA HIS A 25 -8.72 29.95 6.65
C HIS A 25 -9.32 30.48 7.96
N LEU A 26 -9.94 29.62 8.75
CA LEU A 26 -10.50 29.97 10.06
C LEU A 26 -9.38 30.37 11.03
N ALA A 27 -8.25 29.67 11.04
CA ALA A 27 -7.08 30.03 11.84
C ALA A 27 -6.50 31.39 11.43
N GLN A 28 -6.59 31.77 10.16
CA GLN A 28 -6.14 33.08 9.67
C GLN A 28 -7.12 34.22 9.98
N SER A 29 -8.37 33.92 10.34
CA SER A 29 -9.40 34.95 10.54
C SER A 29 -9.12 35.88 11.72
N CYS A 30 -8.63 35.36 12.84
CA CYS A 30 -8.21 36.16 13.98
C CYS A 30 -7.26 35.39 14.92
N LYS A 31 -6.50 36.13 15.74
CA LYS A 31 -5.52 35.56 16.69
C LYS A 31 -6.14 34.61 17.71
N SER A 32 -7.39 34.86 18.12
CA SER A 32 -8.10 33.96 19.03
C SER A 32 -8.34 32.60 18.39
N MET A 33 -8.76 32.56 17.12
CA MET A 33 -8.99 31.32 16.38
C MET A 33 -7.69 30.59 16.07
N PHE A 34 -6.66 31.35 15.69
CA PHE A 34 -5.31 30.81 15.55
C PHE A 34 -4.86 30.08 16.82
N ASN A 35 -4.91 30.75 17.97
CA ASN A 35 -4.46 30.16 19.23
C ASN A 35 -5.31 28.95 19.65
N LEU A 36 -6.61 28.96 19.35
CA LEU A 36 -7.52 27.86 19.66
C LEU A 36 -7.25 26.65 18.78
N ILE A 37 -7.11 26.85 17.47
CA ILE A 37 -6.85 25.77 16.51
C ILE A 37 -5.43 25.22 16.68
N GLU A 38 -4.42 26.07 16.77
CA GLU A 38 -3.01 25.65 16.86
C GLU A 38 -2.61 25.22 18.27
N GLY A 39 -3.32 25.68 19.31
CA GLY A 39 -2.97 25.42 20.70
C GLY A 39 -3.62 24.17 21.31
N ILE A 40 -4.67 23.63 20.69
CA ILE A 40 -5.44 22.52 21.24
C ILE A 40 -5.16 21.23 20.44
N PRO A 41 -4.45 20.25 21.03
CA PRO A 41 -4.14 19.00 20.34
C PRO A 41 -5.36 18.21 19.88
N ASP A 42 -6.46 18.28 20.62
CA ASP A 42 -7.68 17.52 20.33
C ASP A 42 -8.37 17.92 19.01
N VAL A 43 -8.17 19.16 18.55
CA VAL A 43 -8.67 19.61 17.24
C VAL A 43 -7.98 18.79 16.14
N TRP A 44 -6.65 18.81 16.11
CA TRP A 44 -5.85 18.10 15.12
C TRP A 44 -5.89 16.58 15.29
N LYS A 45 -6.00 16.09 16.53
CA LYS A 45 -6.17 14.66 16.81
C LYS A 45 -7.48 14.13 16.23
N SER A 46 -8.59 14.85 16.44
CA SER A 46 -9.90 14.47 15.89
C SER A 46 -9.91 14.59 14.36
N ARG A 47 -9.24 15.62 13.81
CA ARG A 47 -9.07 15.77 12.37
C ARG A 47 -8.28 14.63 11.77
N LEU A 48 -7.14 14.27 12.36
CA LEU A 48 -6.32 13.14 11.95
C LEU A 48 -7.14 11.83 12.00
N LYS A 49 -7.97 11.62 13.03
CA LYS A 49 -8.88 10.46 13.11
C LYS A 49 -9.86 10.43 11.95
N ARG A 50 -10.43 11.58 11.60
CA ARG A 50 -11.38 11.70 10.50
C ARG A 50 -10.71 11.46 9.15
N MET A 51 -9.55 12.06 8.91
CA MET A 51 -8.76 11.81 7.70
C MET A 51 -8.40 10.33 7.61
N CYS A 52 -7.97 9.74 8.73
CA CYS A 52 -7.73 8.31 8.84
C CYS A 52 -8.98 7.52 8.41
N LYS A 53 -10.15 7.84 8.96
CA LYS A 53 -11.40 7.18 8.60
C LYS A 53 -11.81 7.35 7.13
N LEU A 54 -11.70 8.56 6.58
CA LEU A 54 -12.12 8.89 5.21
C LEU A 54 -11.24 8.20 4.17
N GLU A 55 -9.94 8.19 4.42
CA GLU A 55 -8.93 7.60 3.52
C GLU A 55 -8.70 6.10 3.80
N LYS A 56 -9.55 5.48 4.65
CA LYS A 56 -9.42 4.07 5.11
C LYS A 56 -8.03 3.74 5.68
N LEU A 57 -7.50 4.73 6.36
CA LEU A 57 -6.21 4.79 7.01
C LEU A 57 -6.36 4.40 8.52
N ILE A 58 -5.46 3.56 9.04
CA ILE A 58 -5.30 3.22 10.47
C ILE A 58 -5.09 4.47 11.32
N TRP A 59 -5.71 4.48 12.49
CA TRP A 59 -5.28 5.32 13.60
C TRP A 59 -4.08 4.66 14.28
N ALA A 60 -2.85 5.02 13.90
CA ALA A 60 -1.68 4.49 14.61
C ALA A 60 -1.78 4.87 16.11
N SER A 61 -1.36 3.98 17.01
CA SER A 61 -1.13 4.33 18.41
C SER A 61 0.01 5.34 18.44
N TYR A 62 -0.35 6.62 18.33
CA TYR A 62 0.56 7.74 18.23
C TYR A 62 1.18 8.03 19.60
N ASP A 63 1.97 7.09 20.11
CA ASP A 63 2.60 7.17 21.44
C ASP A 63 3.61 8.34 21.52
N GLY A 64 3.98 8.92 20.37
CA GLY A 64 4.87 10.08 20.25
C GLY A 64 4.21 11.39 19.79
N LEU A 65 2.92 11.41 19.45
CA LEU A 65 2.24 12.68 19.12
C LEU A 65 1.61 13.24 20.40
N SER A 66 2.19 14.31 20.92
CA SER A 66 1.75 14.91 22.19
C SER A 66 1.28 16.35 22.00
N THR A 67 1.80 17.05 21.00
CA THR A 67 1.48 18.45 20.75
C THR A 67 0.53 18.62 19.58
N ALA A 68 -0.20 19.74 19.56
CA ALA A 68 -1.07 20.11 18.45
C ALA A 68 -0.30 20.20 17.12
N LEU A 69 0.94 20.69 17.16
CA LEU A 69 1.82 20.76 16.00
C LEU A 69 2.18 19.36 15.47
N ASP A 70 2.40 18.38 16.35
CA ASP A 70 2.68 17.00 15.94
C ASP A 70 1.50 16.39 15.15
N PHE A 71 0.29 16.54 15.69
CA PHE A 71 -0.94 16.07 15.03
C PHE A 71 -1.23 16.82 13.73
N LYS A 72 -1.05 18.16 13.73
CA LYS A 72 -1.19 18.99 12.54
C LYS A 72 -0.22 18.55 11.45
N ASN A 73 1.05 18.38 11.79
CA ASN A 73 2.06 17.90 10.85
C ASN A 73 1.69 16.51 10.32
N ALA A 74 1.18 15.61 11.14
CA ALA A 74 0.71 14.30 10.67
C ALA A 74 -0.48 14.40 9.69
N CYS A 75 -1.40 15.36 9.87
CA CYS A 75 -2.49 15.62 8.93
C CYS A 75 -1.98 16.15 7.57
N ILE A 76 -1.04 17.09 7.61
CA ILE A 76 -0.62 17.84 6.42
C ILE A 76 0.55 17.12 5.69
N ARG A 77 1.27 16.23 6.36
CA ARG A 77 2.51 15.62 5.83
C ARG A 77 2.39 14.81 4.54
N PRO A 78 1.30 14.08 4.24
CA PRO A 78 1.17 13.49 2.92
C PRO A 78 1.33 14.55 1.82
N VAL A 79 0.75 15.73 2.03
CA VAL A 79 0.84 16.88 1.12
C VAL A 79 2.21 17.56 1.20
N THR A 80 2.76 17.80 2.40
CA THR A 80 4.09 18.43 2.55
C THR A 80 5.22 17.57 1.99
N PHE A 81 5.10 16.25 2.08
CA PHE A 81 6.03 15.30 1.49
C PHE A 81 5.98 15.39 -0.03
N ILE A 82 4.78 15.35 -0.63
CA ILE A 82 4.58 15.55 -2.07
C ILE A 82 5.19 16.89 -2.50
N LYS A 83 4.85 17.97 -1.80
CA LYS A 83 5.30 19.33 -2.12
C LYS A 83 6.80 19.54 -1.94
N ARG A 84 7.43 18.96 -0.92
CA ARG A 84 8.89 19.03 -0.74
C ARG A 84 9.63 18.25 -1.82
N CYS A 85 9.00 17.23 -2.41
CA CYS A 85 9.53 16.55 -3.58
C CYS A 85 9.36 17.39 -4.86
N GLU A 86 8.32 18.22 -4.96
CA GLU A 86 8.13 19.20 -6.04
C GLU A 86 9.11 20.38 -5.94
N ASP A 87 9.31 20.95 -4.75
CA ASP A 87 10.14 22.16 -4.56
C ASP A 87 11.65 21.90 -4.81
N ASN A 88 12.10 20.65 -4.68
CA ASN A 88 13.48 20.25 -4.97
C ASN A 88 13.71 19.93 -6.47
N SER A 89 12.71 20.06 -7.33
CA SER A 89 12.78 19.69 -8.75
C SER A 89 13.28 20.80 -9.68
N ASN A 90 13.93 21.85 -9.16
CA ASN A 90 14.48 22.96 -9.97
C ASN A 90 15.82 22.63 -10.67
N ASP A 91 16.18 21.35 -10.78
CA ASP A 91 17.32 20.89 -11.60
C ASP A 91 16.78 20.35 -12.93
N ASP A 92 17.12 21.04 -14.04
CA ASP A 92 16.52 20.94 -15.38
C ASP A 92 16.74 19.58 -16.11
N SER A 93 17.09 18.51 -15.38
CA SER A 93 17.20 17.15 -15.90
C SER A 93 16.00 16.24 -15.59
N LEU A 94 14.96 16.73 -14.92
CA LEU A 94 13.83 15.89 -14.46
C LEU A 94 12.48 16.52 -14.77
N ASN A 95 11.98 16.24 -15.96
CA ASN A 95 10.62 16.58 -16.36
C ASN A 95 9.70 15.34 -16.23
N VAL A 96 8.49 15.57 -15.70
CA VAL A 96 7.37 14.63 -15.47
C VAL A 96 7.32 13.99 -14.07
N CYS A 97 6.83 14.79 -13.11
CA CYS A 97 6.64 14.40 -11.71
C CYS A 97 5.26 13.76 -11.47
N SER A 98 5.26 12.42 -11.42
CA SER A 98 4.39 11.57 -10.58
C SER A 98 5.10 10.23 -10.29
N ARG A 99 6.39 10.13 -10.64
CA ARG A 99 7.12 8.87 -10.87
C ARG A 99 8.39 8.70 -10.02
N THR A 100 8.84 9.75 -9.30
CA THR A 100 10.24 9.84 -8.83
C THR A 100 10.45 9.80 -7.31
N LEU A 101 9.40 9.94 -6.49
CA LEU A 101 9.50 9.72 -5.03
C LEU A 101 9.95 8.30 -4.66
N LEU A 102 9.72 7.42 -5.62
CA LEU A 102 10.11 6.03 -5.74
C LEU A 102 11.66 5.87 -5.87
N GLU A 103 12.37 6.71 -6.63
CA GLU A 103 13.79 6.49 -6.99
C GLU A 103 14.82 6.80 -5.90
N THR A 104 14.53 7.66 -4.93
CA THR A 104 15.49 7.94 -3.84
C THR A 104 15.52 6.81 -2.80
N VAL A 105 14.41 6.10 -2.60
CA VAL A 105 14.40 4.81 -1.88
C VAL A 105 15.13 3.73 -2.71
N PHE A 106 15.16 3.87 -4.05
CA PHE A 106 15.84 2.91 -4.94
C PHE A 106 17.36 2.96 -4.95
N LEU A 107 18.02 4.09 -4.70
CA LEU A 107 19.49 4.12 -4.62
C LEU A 107 20.06 3.36 -3.40
N ILE A 108 19.28 3.19 -2.33
CA ILE A 108 19.68 2.41 -1.14
C ILE A 108 19.41 0.90 -1.34
N SER A 109 18.39 0.54 -2.13
CA SER A 109 18.01 -0.85 -2.40
C SER A 109 18.78 -1.52 -3.53
N THR A 110 19.52 -0.76 -4.35
CA THR A 110 20.22 -1.28 -5.54
C THR A 110 21.68 -1.66 -5.31
N ASP A 111 22.19 -1.69 -4.07
CA ASP A 111 23.54 -2.25 -3.85
C ASP A 111 23.48 -3.77 -4.04
N PRO A 112 23.95 -4.32 -5.18
CA PRO A 112 23.77 -5.72 -5.53
C PRO A 112 24.58 -6.65 -4.60
N THR A 113 25.52 -6.09 -3.84
CA THR A 113 26.41 -6.84 -2.95
C THR A 113 25.66 -7.50 -1.80
N THR A 114 24.61 -6.88 -1.26
CA THR A 114 23.80 -7.48 -0.18
C THR A 114 22.87 -8.62 -0.64
N CYS A 115 22.67 -8.79 -1.95
CA CYS A 115 21.80 -9.84 -2.49
C CYS A 115 22.51 -11.18 -2.75
N LEU A 116 23.85 -11.22 -2.73
CA LEU A 116 24.62 -12.41 -3.12
C LEU A 116 25.39 -13.07 -1.98
N GLU A 117 25.37 -12.50 -0.76
CA GLU A 117 26.19 -13.00 0.35
C GLU A 117 25.49 -14.03 1.25
N GLU A 118 24.15 -14.16 1.22
CA GLU A 118 23.43 -15.13 2.07
C GLU A 118 23.28 -16.55 1.46
N GLU A 119 23.70 -16.79 0.22
CA GLU A 119 23.61 -18.13 -0.42
C GLU A 119 24.99 -18.74 -0.75
N ARG A 120 26.10 -18.23 -0.17
CA ARG A 120 27.47 -18.62 -0.57
C ARG A 120 28.26 -19.47 0.42
N GLU A 121 27.60 -20.20 1.30
CA GLU A 121 28.21 -21.31 2.04
C GLU A 121 27.73 -22.63 1.44
N GLU A 122 28.67 -23.52 1.08
CA GLU A 122 28.51 -24.81 0.39
C GLU A 122 28.51 -24.79 -1.15
N GLU A 123 29.65 -24.45 -1.77
CA GLU A 123 30.14 -25.20 -2.95
C GLU A 123 31.62 -24.84 -3.19
N GLU A 124 32.52 -25.51 -2.45
CA GLU A 124 33.94 -25.55 -2.80
C GLU A 124 34.14 -26.56 -3.93
N GLY A 125 34.51 -26.06 -5.12
CA GLY A 125 35.17 -26.88 -6.12
C GLY A 125 34.82 -26.53 -7.56
N SER A 126 35.57 -25.60 -8.14
CA SER A 126 36.23 -25.76 -9.46
C SER A 126 36.48 -24.40 -10.11
N SER A 127 37.75 -24.07 -10.24
CA SER A 127 38.27 -22.87 -10.87
C SER A 127 37.96 -22.84 -12.36
N ARG A 128 37.09 -21.92 -12.79
CA ARG A 128 37.08 -21.40 -14.16
C ARG A 128 36.77 -19.90 -14.15
N SER A 129 37.84 -19.12 -14.26
CA SER A 129 37.79 -17.67 -14.43
C SER A 129 37.18 -17.33 -15.79
N GLN A 130 35.91 -16.92 -15.81
CA GLN A 130 35.30 -16.18 -16.90
C GLN A 130 34.82 -14.83 -16.37
N SER A 131 35.47 -13.78 -16.85
CA SER A 131 35.10 -12.39 -16.66
C SER A 131 33.79 -12.11 -17.39
N TYR A 132 32.67 -12.38 -16.73
CA TYR A 132 31.36 -11.84 -17.10
C TYR A 132 31.25 -10.45 -16.49
N ARG A 133 31.47 -9.41 -17.31
CA ARG A 133 30.93 -8.08 -17.02
C ARG A 133 29.41 -8.17 -17.11
N SER A 134 28.75 -8.36 -15.97
CA SER A 134 27.30 -8.27 -15.87
C SER A 134 26.91 -6.79 -16.04
N SER A 135 26.40 -6.47 -17.23
CA SER A 135 25.48 -5.35 -17.37
C SER A 135 24.16 -5.79 -16.74
N VAL A 136 24.08 -5.69 -15.40
CA VAL A 136 22.82 -5.84 -14.70
C VAL A 136 21.95 -4.67 -15.17
N ASN A 137 20.96 -4.97 -16.01
CA ASN A 137 20.01 -3.98 -16.50
C ASN A 137 19.31 -3.35 -15.29
N SER A 138 19.65 -2.10 -14.98
CA SER A 138 19.07 -1.31 -13.88
C SER A 138 17.54 -1.16 -13.97
N ALA A 139 16.94 -1.51 -15.12
CA ALA A 139 15.50 -1.49 -15.36
C ALA A 139 14.71 -2.62 -14.64
N GLU A 140 15.37 -3.64 -14.08
CA GLU A 140 14.68 -4.84 -13.57
C GLU A 140 14.09 -4.69 -12.15
N TYR A 141 14.39 -3.59 -11.46
CA TYR A 141 13.91 -3.29 -10.10
C TYR A 141 12.82 -2.22 -10.06
N ALA A 142 12.09 -2.03 -11.16
CA ALA A 142 10.97 -1.10 -11.18
C ALA A 142 9.90 -1.52 -10.16
N THR A 143 9.78 -0.76 -9.08
CA THR A 143 8.80 -1.02 -8.02
C THR A 143 7.40 -1.00 -8.58
N ALA A 144 6.70 -2.10 -8.32
CA ALA A 144 5.36 -2.39 -8.78
C ALA A 144 4.28 -1.74 -7.90
N GLY A 145 4.64 -1.23 -6.72
CA GLY A 145 3.72 -0.50 -5.86
C GLY A 145 4.40 0.08 -4.62
N VAL A 146 3.87 1.21 -4.16
CA VAL A 146 4.23 1.85 -2.89
C VAL A 146 2.95 2.12 -2.14
N TYR A 147 2.93 1.75 -0.87
CA TYR A 147 1.79 1.93 0.01
C TYR A 147 2.28 2.49 1.34
N LEU A 148 1.97 3.76 1.60
CA LEU A 148 2.25 4.37 2.90
C LEU A 148 1.27 3.81 3.92
N ILE A 149 1.78 3.09 4.91
CA ILE A 149 0.96 2.59 6.00
C ILE A 149 0.41 3.81 6.74
N PRO A 150 -0.90 3.83 6.98
CA PRO A 150 -1.51 4.90 7.72
C PRO A 150 -0.86 5.12 9.08
N GLY A 151 -0.71 6.39 9.48
CA GLY A 151 0.23 6.77 10.53
C GLY A 151 1.52 7.37 9.99
N GLY A 152 1.86 7.08 8.72
CA GLY A 152 2.98 7.69 8.01
C GLY A 152 4.35 7.24 8.47
N ARG A 153 4.43 6.31 9.43
CA ARG A 153 5.69 5.76 9.94
C ARG A 153 6.19 4.59 9.10
N PHE A 154 5.30 3.74 8.61
CA PHE A 154 5.72 2.58 7.84
C PHE A 154 5.39 2.73 6.37
N LEU A 155 6.23 2.18 5.51
CA LEU A 155 6.04 2.17 4.06
C LEU A 155 6.14 0.73 3.57
N VAL A 156 5.17 0.27 2.80
CA VAL A 156 5.27 -0.99 2.07
C VAL A 156 5.68 -0.69 0.65
N THR A 157 6.74 -1.33 0.17
CA THR A 157 7.13 -1.27 -1.24
C THR A 157 7.14 -2.68 -1.81
N LEU A 158 6.76 -2.80 -3.08
CA LEU A 158 6.68 -4.08 -3.77
C LEU A 158 7.53 -4.01 -5.03
N ASN A 159 8.52 -4.88 -5.19
CA ASN A 159 9.17 -5.08 -6.48
C ASN A 159 8.65 -6.37 -7.13
N SER A 160 9.24 -6.80 -8.24
CA SER A 160 8.80 -7.98 -8.98
C SER A 160 8.85 -9.29 -8.16
N THR A 161 9.70 -9.38 -7.13
CA THR A 161 10.00 -10.62 -6.41
C THR A 161 9.84 -10.55 -4.90
N CYS A 162 9.83 -9.34 -4.34
CA CYS A 162 9.88 -9.08 -2.91
C CYS A 162 8.89 -7.99 -2.51
N LEU A 163 8.31 -8.17 -1.34
CA LEU A 163 7.69 -7.11 -0.56
C LEU A 163 8.65 -6.64 0.53
N PHE A 164 8.73 -5.34 0.71
CA PHE A 164 9.52 -4.71 1.76
C PHE A 164 8.61 -3.88 2.65
N LEU A 165 8.91 -3.89 3.94
CA LEU A 165 8.34 -2.99 4.94
C LEU A 165 9.47 -2.13 5.47
N TRP A 166 9.30 -0.82 5.37
CA TRP A 166 10.25 0.17 5.84
C TRP A 166 9.69 0.85 7.09
N ASP A 167 10.55 1.11 8.08
CA ASP A 167 10.29 2.08 9.14
C ASP A 167 10.93 3.42 8.74
N LEU A 168 10.10 4.43 8.50
CA LEU A 168 10.51 5.79 8.16
C LEU A 168 10.97 6.57 9.40
N GLY A 169 10.87 5.99 10.59
CA GLY A 169 11.17 6.63 11.86
C GLY A 169 10.10 7.63 12.31
N PRO A 170 10.22 8.17 13.53
CA PRO A 170 9.31 9.21 14.00
C PRO A 170 9.51 10.50 13.20
N PRO A 171 8.49 11.40 13.17
CA PRO A 171 8.49 12.56 12.29
C PRO A 171 9.71 13.48 12.36
N ASN A 172 10.36 13.53 13.52
CA ASN A 172 11.49 14.43 13.81
C ASN A 172 12.82 13.68 13.96
N ALA A 173 12.85 12.36 13.72
CA ALA A 173 14.13 11.66 13.69
C ALA A 173 14.91 12.06 12.43
N THR A 174 16.20 12.26 12.63
CA THR A 174 17.18 12.35 11.54
C THR A 174 17.61 10.97 11.04
N ALA A 175 17.04 9.90 11.62
CA ALA A 175 17.33 8.53 11.22
C ALA A 175 16.85 8.30 9.78
N LEU A 176 17.67 7.62 8.99
CA LEU A 176 17.29 7.19 7.65
C LEU A 176 16.23 6.08 7.73
N PRO A 177 15.33 5.98 6.73
CA PRO A 177 14.42 4.85 6.63
C PRO A 177 15.16 3.52 6.65
N THR A 178 14.68 2.56 7.45
CA THR A 178 15.28 1.23 7.55
C THR A 178 14.31 0.16 7.07
N ILE A 179 14.81 -0.86 6.38
CA ILE A 179 14.01 -2.04 6.03
C ILE A 179 13.90 -2.90 7.28
N ILE A 180 12.67 -3.10 7.75
CA ILE A 180 12.39 -3.93 8.93
C ILE A 180 11.84 -5.31 8.56
N LEU A 181 11.36 -5.49 7.33
CA LEU A 181 10.97 -6.79 6.79
C LEU A 181 11.17 -6.84 5.28
N ARG A 182 11.69 -7.98 4.83
CA ARG A 182 11.80 -8.37 3.42
C ARG A 182 11.14 -9.73 3.26
N HIS A 183 10.22 -9.85 2.31
CA HIS A 183 9.50 -11.08 2.06
C HIS A 183 9.50 -11.43 0.58
N ALA A 184 10.13 -12.55 0.24
CA ALA A 184 10.09 -13.09 -1.11
C ALA A 184 8.68 -13.60 -1.44
N LEU A 185 8.13 -13.17 -2.57
CA LEU A 185 6.78 -13.51 -3.03
C LEU A 185 6.72 -14.85 -3.79
N GLY A 186 7.84 -15.53 -3.97
CA GLY A 186 7.93 -16.81 -4.66
C GLY A 186 9.39 -17.23 -4.87
N PRO A 187 9.63 -18.50 -5.25
CA PRO A 187 10.98 -18.98 -5.50
C PRO A 187 11.61 -18.20 -6.67
N PRO A 188 12.87 -17.75 -6.54
CA PRO A 188 13.58 -17.07 -7.63
C PRO A 188 13.92 -17.99 -8.83
N LYS A 189 13.43 -19.23 -8.88
CA LYS A 189 13.88 -20.26 -9.81
C LYS A 189 12.73 -20.76 -10.69
N GLY A 190 12.67 -20.25 -11.93
CA GLY A 190 11.77 -20.70 -12.99
C GLY A 190 11.30 -19.51 -13.85
N ALA A 191 11.24 -19.69 -15.17
CA ALA A 191 11.02 -18.65 -16.19
C ALA A 191 9.72 -17.83 -16.06
N ASN A 192 8.86 -18.13 -15.09
CA ASN A 192 7.57 -17.46 -14.87
C ASN A 192 7.54 -16.85 -13.46
N THR A 193 8.44 -15.91 -13.18
CA THR A 193 8.31 -15.05 -11.99
C THR A 193 7.06 -14.20 -12.17
N HIS A 194 5.94 -14.66 -11.61
CA HIS A 194 4.71 -13.87 -11.56
C HIS A 194 5.01 -12.54 -10.90
N ARG A 195 4.96 -11.46 -11.70
CA ARG A 195 5.18 -10.11 -11.21
C ARG A 195 3.88 -9.62 -10.58
N TYR A 196 3.90 -9.51 -9.26
CA TYR A 196 2.76 -9.00 -8.50
C TYR A 196 2.73 -7.46 -8.51
N CYS A 197 1.54 -6.89 -8.43
CA CYS A 197 1.30 -5.52 -7.98
C CYS A 197 0.38 -5.53 -6.76
N ILE A 198 0.39 -4.44 -5.99
CA ILE A 198 -0.61 -4.22 -4.94
C ILE A 198 -1.92 -3.85 -5.64
N VAL A 199 -2.90 -4.75 -5.58
CA VAL A 199 -4.23 -4.52 -6.16
C VAL A 199 -5.12 -3.81 -5.15
N TYR A 200 -5.02 -4.20 -3.90
CA TYR A 200 -5.82 -3.66 -2.82
C TYR A 200 -5.11 -3.86 -1.48
N SER A 201 -5.41 -3.01 -0.53
CA SER A 201 -4.94 -3.14 0.85
C SER A 201 -6.03 -2.68 1.80
N GLU A 202 -6.18 -3.40 2.90
CA GLU A 202 -7.09 -3.04 3.97
C GLU A 202 -6.38 -3.11 5.30
N VAL A 203 -6.73 -2.13 6.12
CA VAL A 203 -6.32 -2.01 7.50
C VAL A 203 -7.31 -2.79 8.34
N ILE A 204 -6.86 -3.84 8.99
CA ILE A 204 -7.74 -4.64 9.87
C ILE A 204 -7.80 -4.03 11.26
N ASN A 205 -6.66 -3.58 11.77
CA ASN A 205 -6.51 -2.91 13.07
C ASN A 205 -5.18 -2.15 13.10
N ASP A 206 -4.87 -1.56 14.26
CA ASP A 206 -3.68 -0.73 14.52
C ASP A 206 -2.34 -1.37 14.13
N PHE A 207 -2.31 -2.70 14.00
CA PHE A 207 -1.08 -3.48 13.82
C PHE A 207 -1.18 -4.52 12.72
N THR A 208 -2.25 -4.52 11.95
CA THR A 208 -2.51 -5.55 10.93
C THR A 208 -3.01 -4.93 9.65
N ILE A 209 -2.31 -5.20 8.55
CA ILE A 209 -2.76 -4.89 7.19
C ILE A 209 -2.88 -6.18 6.41
N GLN A 210 -3.94 -6.28 5.64
CA GLN A 210 -4.08 -7.29 4.59
C GLN A 210 -3.83 -6.63 3.24
N ILE A 211 -2.98 -7.25 2.44
CA ILE A 211 -2.67 -6.78 1.09
C ILE A 211 -3.08 -7.87 0.11
N LEU A 212 -3.93 -7.51 -0.84
CA LEU A 212 -4.18 -8.33 -2.02
C LEU A 212 -3.16 -7.97 -3.10
N LEU A 213 -2.33 -8.93 -3.40
CA LEU A 213 -1.44 -8.93 -4.55
C LEU A 213 -2.14 -9.58 -5.74
N GLY A 214 -1.92 -9.05 -6.93
CA GLY A 214 -2.44 -9.60 -8.17
C GLY A 214 -1.52 -9.36 -9.36
N PRO A 215 -1.91 -9.77 -10.56
CA PRO A 215 -1.08 -9.63 -11.75
C PRO A 215 -0.92 -8.16 -12.15
N ARG A 216 0.30 -7.76 -12.52
CA ARG A 216 0.59 -6.44 -13.09
C ARG A 216 0.01 -6.31 -14.51
N ARG A 217 -0.68 -5.19 -14.78
CA ARG A 217 -1.35 -4.92 -16.07
C ARG A 217 -0.39 -4.74 -17.25
N ASP A 218 0.77 -4.13 -16.99
CA ASP A 218 1.68 -3.64 -18.04
C ASP A 218 2.57 -4.74 -18.66
N LEU A 219 2.34 -6.01 -18.34
CA LEU A 219 3.21 -7.10 -18.75
C LEU A 219 2.44 -8.13 -19.56
N ASP A 220 2.53 -7.98 -20.88
CA ASP A 220 2.12 -8.98 -21.85
C ASP A 220 3.05 -10.19 -21.74
N TYR A 221 2.67 -11.18 -20.92
CA TYR A 221 3.30 -12.50 -20.96
C TYR A 221 2.43 -13.39 -21.86
N PRO A 222 2.92 -13.79 -23.04
CA PRO A 222 2.12 -14.55 -24.01
C PRO A 222 1.84 -16.00 -23.60
N GLU A 223 2.54 -16.53 -22.59
CA GLU A 223 2.53 -17.97 -22.31
C GLU A 223 1.78 -18.37 -21.01
N ASP A 224 1.57 -17.44 -20.07
CA ASP A 224 0.87 -17.72 -18.81
C ASP A 224 -0.46 -16.96 -18.76
N ASN A 225 -1.51 -17.57 -19.29
CA ASN A 225 -2.83 -16.94 -19.30
C ASN A 225 -3.42 -16.78 -17.89
N ALA A 226 -2.98 -17.58 -16.91
CA ALA A 226 -3.54 -17.54 -15.57
C ALA A 226 -3.15 -16.28 -14.77
N SER A 227 -4.14 -15.63 -14.19
CA SER A 227 -3.99 -14.51 -13.26
C SER A 227 -3.87 -15.04 -11.84
N MET A 228 -2.74 -14.80 -11.17
CA MET A 228 -2.52 -15.26 -9.80
C MET A 228 -2.73 -14.12 -8.80
N PHE A 229 -3.61 -14.35 -7.85
CA PHE A 229 -3.86 -13.46 -6.72
C PHE A 229 -3.34 -14.10 -5.43
N LYS A 230 -2.79 -13.26 -4.54
CA LYS A 230 -2.34 -13.66 -3.21
C LYS A 230 -2.83 -12.67 -2.20
N ILE A 231 -3.42 -13.14 -1.12
CA ILE A 231 -3.66 -12.29 0.05
C ILE A 231 -2.58 -12.57 1.08
N ILE A 232 -1.93 -11.51 1.53
CA ILE A 232 -0.92 -11.54 2.57
C ILE A 232 -1.38 -10.69 3.75
N GLU A 233 -1.00 -11.10 4.94
CA GLU A 233 -1.23 -10.38 6.18
C GLU A 233 0.11 -9.94 6.75
N LEU A 234 0.26 -8.64 6.96
CA LEU A 234 1.39 -8.01 7.63
C LEU A 234 0.96 -7.65 9.05
N LYS A 235 1.72 -8.12 10.04
CA LYS A 235 1.52 -7.80 11.46
C LYS A 235 2.77 -7.15 12.06
N TRP A 236 2.59 -6.05 12.77
CA TRP A 236 3.65 -5.34 13.48
C TRP A 236 3.20 -4.96 14.90
N PHE A 237 2.94 -5.94 15.77
CA PHE A 237 2.58 -5.69 17.18
C PHE A 237 3.64 -6.22 18.13
N ASN A 238 4.09 -5.40 19.10
CA ASN A 238 4.81 -5.72 20.35
C ASN A 238 6.00 -6.71 20.35
N ALA A 239 6.27 -7.41 19.26
CA ALA A 239 7.45 -8.20 19.03
C ALA A 239 8.49 -7.30 18.37
N ALA A 240 9.76 -7.50 18.73
CA ALA A 240 10.88 -6.78 18.12
C ALA A 240 10.96 -6.93 16.59
N THR A 241 10.14 -7.81 15.99
CA THR A 241 10.17 -8.13 14.57
C THR A 241 8.77 -8.15 13.94
N PRO A 242 8.52 -7.38 12.87
CA PRO A 242 7.31 -7.53 12.04
C PRO A 242 7.22 -8.95 11.44
N SER A 243 6.00 -9.40 11.16
CA SER A 243 5.74 -10.71 10.56
C SER A 243 4.82 -10.58 9.35
N ILE A 244 4.97 -11.52 8.41
CA ILE A 244 4.17 -11.63 7.20
C ILE A 244 3.68 -13.05 7.03
N ARG A 245 2.43 -13.22 6.61
CA ARG A 245 1.80 -14.53 6.38
C ARG A 245 0.97 -14.52 5.12
N GLU A 246 1.17 -15.48 4.22
CA GLU A 246 0.25 -15.74 3.10
C GLU A 246 -1.06 -16.33 3.67
N LEU A 247 -2.19 -15.63 3.52
CA LEU A 247 -3.50 -16.10 3.97
C LEU A 247 -4.15 -17.03 2.94
N GLY A 248 -3.83 -16.86 1.66
CA GLY A 248 -4.41 -17.64 0.57
C GLY A 248 -3.93 -17.20 -0.80
N ARG A 249 -4.17 -18.08 -1.78
CA ARG A 249 -3.86 -17.88 -3.19
C ARG A 249 -5.06 -18.27 -4.05
N LEU A 250 -5.30 -17.52 -5.12
CA LEU A 250 -6.32 -17.81 -6.11
C LEU A 250 -5.71 -17.70 -7.51
N GLN A 251 -5.86 -18.75 -8.31
CA GLN A 251 -5.48 -18.74 -9.71
C GLN A 251 -6.74 -18.63 -10.57
N VAL A 252 -6.83 -17.57 -11.37
CA VAL A 252 -7.94 -17.34 -12.30
C VAL A 252 -7.44 -17.59 -13.71
N VAL A 253 -7.88 -18.70 -14.31
CA VAL A 253 -7.55 -19.06 -15.69
C VAL A 253 -8.55 -18.39 -16.64
N PRO A 254 -8.15 -17.52 -17.56
CA PRO A 254 -9.09 -16.83 -18.42
C PRO A 254 -9.82 -17.82 -19.35
N ASP A 255 -11.02 -17.43 -19.78
CA ASP A 255 -11.78 -18.23 -20.74
C ASP A 255 -10.95 -18.35 -22.03
N PRO A 256 -10.66 -19.57 -22.53
CA PRO A 256 -9.90 -19.76 -23.76
C PRO A 256 -10.53 -19.08 -24.98
N ARG A 257 -11.82 -18.73 -24.93
CA ARG A 257 -12.52 -18.03 -26.01
C ARG A 257 -12.26 -16.53 -26.04
N ASP A 258 -12.11 -15.90 -24.88
CA ASP A 258 -11.85 -14.46 -24.78
C ASP A 258 -10.34 -14.19 -24.76
N GLY A 259 -9.54 -15.10 -24.21
CA GLY A 259 -8.08 -14.98 -24.12
C GLY A 259 -7.61 -13.82 -23.23
N ARG A 260 -8.53 -12.99 -22.72
CA ARG A 260 -8.24 -11.84 -21.87
C ARG A 260 -7.99 -12.27 -20.44
N ARG A 261 -6.87 -11.83 -19.87
CA ARG A 261 -6.58 -12.01 -18.45
C ARG A 261 -7.64 -11.36 -17.57
N PHE A 262 -7.89 -12.00 -16.43
CA PHE A 262 -8.73 -11.44 -15.39
C PHE A 262 -7.96 -10.36 -14.63
N ILE A 263 -8.18 -9.11 -15.02
CA ILE A 263 -7.57 -7.94 -14.39
C ILE A 263 -8.65 -7.20 -13.60
N PRO A 264 -8.50 -6.97 -12.29
CA PRO A 264 -9.48 -6.21 -11.53
C PRO A 264 -9.54 -4.77 -12.03
N GLU A 265 -10.65 -4.37 -12.65
CA GLU A 265 -10.85 -3.06 -13.28
C GLU A 265 -11.71 -2.13 -12.42
N GLU A 266 -12.78 -2.66 -11.83
CA GLU A 266 -13.89 -1.86 -11.30
C GLU A 266 -14.10 -2.01 -9.78
N GLY A 267 -13.08 -2.52 -9.09
CA GLY A 267 -13.07 -2.54 -7.63
C GLY A 267 -12.70 -3.89 -7.05
N VAL A 268 -12.00 -3.80 -5.92
CA VAL A 268 -11.75 -4.90 -5.01
C VAL A 268 -12.30 -4.49 -3.66
N ALA A 269 -13.00 -5.39 -3.01
CA ALA A 269 -13.44 -5.24 -1.63
C ALA A 269 -13.04 -6.48 -0.85
N ILE A 270 -12.51 -6.29 0.35
CA ILE A 270 -12.29 -7.37 1.31
C ILE A 270 -13.37 -7.22 2.38
N HIS A 271 -14.03 -8.33 2.72
CA HIS A 271 -14.95 -8.42 3.84
C HIS A 271 -14.28 -9.27 4.92
N HIS A 272 -13.57 -8.60 5.83
CA HIS A 272 -12.73 -9.26 6.84
C HIS A 272 -13.47 -10.30 7.68
N GLU A 273 -14.67 -10.00 8.18
CA GLU A 273 -15.45 -10.92 9.03
C GLU A 273 -15.82 -12.23 8.31
N LEU A 274 -16.10 -12.14 7.01
CA LEU A 274 -16.44 -13.29 6.17
C LEU A 274 -15.19 -13.91 5.52
N GLN A 275 -14.01 -13.32 5.73
CA GLN A 275 -12.75 -13.71 5.11
C GLN A 275 -12.91 -13.90 3.59
N THR A 276 -13.66 -12.99 2.97
CA THR A 276 -14.08 -13.06 1.58
C THR A 276 -13.62 -11.83 0.81
N ILE A 277 -13.03 -12.04 -0.36
CA ILE A 277 -12.57 -10.98 -1.27
C ILE A 277 -13.49 -10.96 -2.47
N PHE A 278 -14.07 -9.80 -2.76
CA PHE A 278 -14.82 -9.55 -3.98
C PHE A 278 -13.90 -8.89 -4.99
N ILE A 279 -13.65 -9.56 -6.11
CA ILE A 279 -12.80 -9.06 -7.20
C ILE A 279 -13.67 -8.91 -8.44
N ARG A 280 -13.77 -7.70 -8.99
CA ARG A 280 -14.57 -7.42 -10.19
C ARG A 280 -13.68 -7.07 -11.38
N SER A 281 -13.90 -7.76 -12.50
CA SER A 281 -13.26 -7.52 -13.80
C SER A 281 -14.33 -7.48 -14.88
N GLY A 282 -14.61 -6.29 -15.42
CA GLY A 282 -15.75 -6.05 -16.30
C GLY A 282 -17.06 -6.58 -15.70
N ARG A 283 -17.67 -7.57 -16.37
CA ARG A 283 -18.93 -8.20 -15.92
C ARG A 283 -18.73 -9.34 -14.93
N ILE A 284 -17.53 -9.88 -14.79
CA ILE A 284 -17.30 -11.03 -13.92
C ILE A 284 -16.98 -10.52 -12.52
N THR A 285 -17.71 -11.04 -11.53
CA THR A 285 -17.40 -10.84 -10.12
C THR A 285 -17.03 -12.18 -9.51
N ILE A 286 -15.91 -12.22 -8.79
CA ILE A 286 -15.44 -13.37 -8.03
C ILE A 286 -15.57 -13.04 -6.54
N ALA A 287 -16.27 -13.88 -5.78
CA ALA A 287 -16.24 -13.87 -4.32
C ALA A 287 -15.35 -15.01 -3.84
N TRP A 288 -14.17 -14.68 -3.33
CA TRP A 288 -13.15 -15.62 -2.91
C TRP A 288 -13.05 -15.68 -1.39
N ASN A 289 -13.51 -16.79 -0.79
CA ASN A 289 -13.31 -17.07 0.62
C ASN A 289 -11.94 -17.75 0.82
N TYR A 290 -10.94 -16.96 1.23
CA TYR A 290 -9.56 -17.45 1.31
C TYR A 290 -9.31 -18.40 2.48
N SER A 291 -10.11 -18.35 3.54
CA SER A 291 -9.95 -19.26 4.68
C SER A 291 -10.52 -20.66 4.40
N GLN A 292 -11.65 -20.73 3.70
CA GLN A 292 -12.25 -21.99 3.25
C GLN A 292 -11.63 -22.52 1.95
N LYS A 293 -10.72 -21.76 1.33
CA LYS A 293 -10.13 -22.07 0.02
C LYS A 293 -11.20 -22.33 -1.05
N SER A 294 -12.29 -21.58 -1.00
CA SER A 294 -13.42 -21.70 -1.89
C SER A 294 -13.70 -20.36 -2.57
N TYR A 295 -14.32 -20.38 -3.74
CA TYR A 295 -14.78 -19.16 -4.39
C TYR A 295 -16.03 -19.43 -5.22
N PHE A 296 -16.75 -18.34 -5.49
CA PHE A 296 -17.88 -18.30 -6.40
C PHE A 296 -17.61 -17.22 -7.44
N SER A 297 -18.12 -17.41 -8.64
CA SER A 297 -18.11 -16.36 -9.66
C SER A 297 -19.46 -16.25 -10.34
N TRP A 298 -19.81 -15.05 -10.77
CA TRP A 298 -21.02 -14.78 -11.54
C TRP A 298 -20.78 -13.65 -12.52
N VAL A 299 -21.64 -13.58 -13.53
CA VAL A 299 -21.66 -12.52 -14.53
C VAL A 299 -22.74 -11.51 -14.15
N CYS A 300 -22.33 -10.27 -13.90
CA CYS A 300 -23.20 -9.12 -13.74
C CYS A 300 -23.57 -8.59 -15.13
N ASP A 301 -24.72 -9.02 -15.65
CA ASP A 301 -25.27 -8.38 -16.84
C ASP A 301 -25.91 -7.03 -16.45
N PRO A 302 -25.48 -5.90 -17.05
CA PRO A 302 -26.14 -4.62 -16.83
C PRO A 302 -27.56 -4.70 -17.40
N GLY A 303 -28.54 -4.96 -16.51
CA GLY A 303 -29.96 -5.04 -16.85
C GLY A 303 -30.63 -6.39 -16.63
N SER A 304 -29.91 -7.44 -16.16
CA SER A 304 -30.56 -8.71 -15.78
C SER A 304 -29.95 -9.29 -14.52
N VAL A 305 -30.70 -9.26 -13.41
CA VAL A 305 -30.34 -10.01 -12.20
C VAL A 305 -30.79 -11.46 -12.45
N ARG A 306 -29.94 -12.26 -13.12
CA ARG A 306 -30.10 -13.71 -13.17
C ARG A 306 -29.02 -14.35 -12.30
N ASN A 307 -29.43 -14.88 -11.15
CA ASN A 307 -28.55 -15.68 -10.30
C ASN A 307 -28.25 -17.01 -11.00
N THR A 308 -27.10 -17.12 -11.64
CA THR A 308 -26.58 -18.42 -12.10
C THR A 308 -25.74 -19.04 -10.98
N THR A 309 -26.34 -19.93 -10.19
CA THR A 309 -25.59 -20.90 -9.39
C THR A 309 -25.07 -21.99 -10.32
N ASN A 310 -24.00 -21.70 -11.07
CA ASN A 310 -23.31 -22.74 -11.82
C ASN A 310 -22.46 -23.56 -10.86
N ASN A 311 -22.68 -24.88 -10.90
CA ASN A 311 -21.87 -25.87 -10.22
C ASN A 311 -20.42 -25.78 -10.73
N PRO A 312 -19.39 -25.75 -9.87
CA PRO A 312 -18.00 -25.49 -10.28
C PRO A 312 -17.38 -26.77 -10.85
N SER A 313 -17.58 -27.04 -12.15
CA SER A 313 -16.98 -28.22 -12.79
C SER A 313 -15.85 -27.92 -13.79
N SER A 314 -15.40 -26.68 -13.94
CA SER A 314 -14.30 -26.37 -14.88
C SER A 314 -13.20 -25.45 -14.35
N TRP A 315 -13.10 -25.28 -13.03
CA TRP A 315 -12.08 -24.42 -12.45
C TRP A 315 -11.38 -25.11 -11.29
N ARG A 316 -10.07 -25.35 -11.43
CA ARG A 316 -9.26 -25.96 -10.37
C ARG A 316 -8.85 -24.88 -9.37
N ALA A 317 -9.21 -25.08 -8.10
CA ALA A 317 -8.60 -24.39 -6.95
C ALA A 317 -7.30 -25.10 -6.55
#